data_AF-A0A1U7IHU4-F1
#
_entry.id   AF-A0A1U7IHU4-F1
#
_cell.length_a   1.000
_cell.length_b   1.000
_cell.length_c   1.000
_cell.angle_alpha   90.00
_cell.angle_beta   90.00
_cell.angle_gamma   90.00
#
_symmetry.space_group_name_H-M   'P 1'
#
loop_
_entity.id
_entity.type
_entity.pdbx_description
1 polymer ?
#
loop_
_entity_poly.entity_id
_entity_poly.type
_entity_poly.pdbx_seq_one_letter_code
_entity_poly.pdbx_strand_id
1 'polypeptide(L)' 'MTTQPKTTSLIQPLTPEQIEKVIQLLDEWMADESGYDEETWPELKAAIDRERDLVSARRLFDE' A
#
# COMPACT_ATOMS: atom_id res chain seq x y z
N MET A 1 16.71 -38.37 4.03
CA MET A 1 16.69 -37.68 2.73
C MET A 1 15.90 -36.40 2.90
N THR A 2 16.57 -35.30 3.22
CA THR A 2 15.92 -34.01 3.49
C THR A 2 15.97 -33.19 2.22
N THR A 3 14.85 -33.09 1.51
CA THR A 3 14.71 -32.21 0.34
C THR A 3 14.64 -30.77 0.82
N GLN A 4 15.70 -29.99 0.59
CA GLN A 4 15.64 -28.53 0.73
C GLN A 4 14.53 -27.98 -0.20
N PRO A 5 13.73 -27.00 0.26
CA PRO A 5 12.88 -26.27 -0.66
C PRO A 5 13.78 -25.55 -1.66
N LYS A 6 13.51 -25.74 -2.96
CA LYS A 6 14.13 -24.94 -4.02
C LYS A 6 13.83 -23.48 -3.70
N THR A 7 14.86 -22.75 -3.30
CA THR A 7 14.80 -21.29 -3.21
C THR A 7 14.57 -20.79 -4.62
N THR A 8 13.30 -20.58 -4.99
CA THR A 8 12.91 -19.91 -6.22
C THR A 8 13.33 -18.45 -6.06
N SER A 9 14.62 -18.20 -6.30
CA SER A 9 15.13 -16.88 -6.62
C SER A 9 14.63 -16.56 -8.02
N LEU A 10 13.43 -15.99 -8.11
CA LEU A 10 12.89 -15.39 -9.34
C LEU A 10 12.57 -13.92 -9.07
N ILE A 11 13.54 -13.17 -8.54
CA ILE A 11 13.53 -11.72 -8.72
C ILE A 11 14.44 -11.49 -9.92
N GLN A 12 13.87 -11.53 -11.12
CA GLN A 12 14.59 -11.06 -12.29
C GLN A 12 14.81 -9.55 -12.10
N PRO A 13 16.04 -9.04 -12.28
CA PRO A 13 16.29 -7.61 -12.20
C PRO A 13 15.48 -6.92 -13.29
N LEU A 14 14.88 -5.77 -12.94
CA LEU A 14 14.16 -4.93 -13.90
C LEU A 14 15.12 -4.46 -15.00
N THR A 15 14.64 -4.41 -16.24
CA THR A 15 15.40 -3.77 -17.33
C THR A 15 15.46 -2.26 -17.10
N PRO A 16 16.45 -1.55 -17.69
CA PRO A 16 16.51 -0.09 -17.60
C PRO A 16 15.20 0.61 -18.00
N GLU A 17 14.52 0.12 -19.04
CA GLU A 17 13.24 0.66 -19.51
C GLU A 17 12.11 0.40 -18.50
N GLN A 18 12.14 -0.72 -17.79
CA GLN A 18 11.17 -1.00 -16.73
C GLN A 18 11.42 -0.11 -15.51
N ILE A 19 12.69 0.14 -15.17
CA ILE A 19 13.06 1.04 -14.08
C ILE A 19 12.57 2.46 -14.37
N GLU A 20 12.80 2.96 -15.59
CA GLU A 20 12.35 4.30 -15.99
C GLU A 20 10.83 4.45 -15.93
N LYS A 21 10.08 3.45 -16.40
CA LYS A 21 8.61 3.43 -16.29
C LYS A 21 8.12 3.39 -14.85
N VAL A 22 8.80 2.65 -13.98
CA VAL A 22 8.46 2.61 -12.55
C VAL A 22 8.73 3.95 -11.90
N ILE A 23 9.86 4.61 -12.21
CA ILE A 23 10.17 5.94 -11.70
C ILE A 23 9.09 6.94 -12.15
N GLN A 24 8.74 6.94 -13.44
CA GLN A 24 7.70 7.83 -13.97
C GLN A 24 6.34 7.62 -13.29
N LEU A 25 5.94 6.36 -13.10
CA LEU A 25 4.69 6.03 -12.42
C LEU A 25 4.67 6.57 -10.98
N LEU A 26 5.80 6.43 -10.27
CA LEU A 26 5.93 6.93 -8.89
C LEU A 26 5.94 8.45 -8.84
N ASP A 27 6.59 9.12 -9.80
CA ASP A 27 6.58 10.57 -9.91
C ASP A 27 5.17 11.10 -10.20
N GLU A 28 4.42 10.45 -11.09
CA GLU A 28 3.02 10.77 -11.38
C GLU A 28 2.12 10.59 -10.15
N TRP A 29 2.34 9.53 -9.36
CA TRP A 29 1.64 9.33 -8.08
C TRP A 29 1.99 10.37 -7.02
N MET A 30 3.27 10.74 -6.90
CA MET A 30 3.71 11.75 -5.95
C MET A 30 3.22 13.16 -6.32
N ALA A 31 3.02 13.41 -7.61
CA ALA A 31 2.50 14.66 -8.15
C ALA A 31 0.96 14.69 -8.19
N ASP A 32 0.27 13.64 -7.75
CA ASP A 32 -1.18 13.61 -7.72
C ASP A 32 -1.73 14.53 -6.61
N GLU A 33 -2.11 15.75 -7.01
CA GLU A 33 -2.80 16.74 -6.16
C GLU A 33 -4.33 16.66 -6.30
N SER A 34 -4.86 15.50 -6.73
CA SER A 34 -6.30 15.31 -6.98
C SER A 34 -7.19 15.54 -5.75
N GLY A 35 -6.61 15.63 -4.56
CA GLY A 35 -7.34 15.74 -3.28
C GLY A 35 -8.08 14.45 -2.93
N TYR A 36 -7.84 13.35 -3.66
CA TYR A 36 -8.51 12.06 -3.41
C TYR A 36 -8.29 11.57 -1.98
N ASP A 37 -7.08 11.76 -1.45
CA ASP A 37 -6.77 11.47 -0.05
C ASP A 37 -7.56 12.39 0.89
N GLU A 38 -7.74 13.67 0.56
CA GLU A 38 -8.44 14.62 1.44
C GLU A 38 -9.96 14.36 1.48
N GLU A 39 -10.55 13.92 0.38
CA GLU A 39 -11.98 13.57 0.28
C GLU A 39 -12.26 12.18 0.87
N THR A 40 -11.43 11.19 0.57
CA THR A 40 -11.71 9.78 0.89
C THR A 40 -11.21 9.38 2.29
N TRP A 41 -10.16 10.03 2.79
CA TRP A 41 -9.54 9.66 4.06
C TRP A 41 -10.45 9.80 5.29
N PRO A 42 -11.30 10.84 5.42
CA PRO A 42 -12.27 10.91 6.51
C PRO A 42 -13.22 9.71 6.57
N GLU A 43 -13.75 9.28 5.42
CA GLU A 43 -14.66 8.13 5.36
C GLU A 43 -13.97 6.81 5.74
N LEU A 44 -12.73 6.62 5.28
CA LEU A 44 -11.92 5.45 5.63
C LEU A 44 -11.60 5.40 7.12
N LYS A 45 -11.21 6.52 7.74
CA LYS A 45 -10.96 6.60 9.19
C LYS A 45 -12.19 6.18 10.00
N ALA A 46 -13.35 6.73 9.64
CA ALA A 46 -14.62 6.40 10.29
C ALA A 46 -14.98 4.92 10.14
N ALA A 47 -14.79 4.33 8.95
CA ALA A 47 -15.03 2.91 8.72
C ALA A 47 -14.10 2.01 9.54
N ILE A 48 -12.81 2.36 9.62
CA ILE A 48 -11.83 1.61 10.41
C ILE A 48 -12.19 1.64 11.89
N ASP A 49 -12.48 2.82 12.45
CA ASP A 49 -12.83 2.91 13.87
C ASP A 49 -14.16 2.23 14.20
N ARG A 50 -15.13 2.24 13.27
CA ARG A 50 -16.36 1.46 13.43
C ARG A 50 -16.08 -0.04 13.56
N GLU A 51 -15.24 -0.62 12.70
CA GLU A 51 -14.87 -2.04 12.77
C GLU A 51 -14.10 -2.36 14.06
N ARG A 52 -13.31 -1.41 14.57
CA ARG A 52 -12.60 -1.55 15.83
C ARG A 52 -13.53 -1.49 17.04
N ASP A 53 -14.53 -0.62 17.00
CA ASP A 53 -15.57 -0.54 18.03
C ASP A 53 -16.34 -1.87 18.12
N LEU A 54 -16.61 -2.55 16.99
CA LEU A 54 -17.27 -3.87 16.98
C LEU A 54 -16.49 -4.95 17.75
N VAL A 55 -15.16 -4.87 17.73
CA VAL A 55 -14.30 -5.79 18.48
C VAL A 55 -13.85 -5.21 19.83
N SER A 56 -14.46 -4.11 20.29
CA SER A 56 -14.11 -3.40 21.52
C SER A 56 -12.62 -3.00 21.60
N ALA A 57 -11.99 -2.78 20.45
CA ALA A 57 -10.62 -2.28 20.38
C ALA A 57 -10.60 -0.76 20.52
N ARG A 58 -9.50 -0.22 21.05
CA ARG A 58 -9.29 1.23 21.15
C ARG A 58 -9.31 1.87 19.75
N ARG A 59 -10.00 3.00 19.59
CA ARG A 59 -9.96 3.82 18.36
C ARG A 59 -8.54 4.21 17.99
N LEU A 60 -8.28 4.28 16.69
CA LEU A 60 -6.98 4.68 16.13
C LEU A 60 -6.91 6.17 15.84
N PHE A 61 -8.05 6.78 15.52
CA PHE A 61 -8.11 8.18 15.13
C PHE A 61 -8.83 8.98 16.21
N ASP A 62 -8.22 10.11 16.58
CA ASP A 62 -8.76 11.07 17.54
C ASP A 62 -9.45 12.19 16.73
N GLU A 63 -10.69 11.96 16.29
CA GLU A 63 -11.54 13.00 15.67
C GLU A 63 -12.72 13.39 16.56
#